data_AF-A0A7C4U4M5-F1
#
_entry.id   AF-A0A7C4U4M5-F1
#
_cell.length_a   1.000
_cell.length_b   1.000
_cell.length_c   1.000
_cell.angle_alpha   90.00
_cell.angle_beta   90.00
_cell.angle_gamma   90.00
#
_symmetry.space_group_name_H-M   'P 1'
#
loop_
_entity.id
_entity.type
_entity.pdbx_description
1 polymer ?
#
loop_
_entity_poly.entity_id
_entity_poly.type
_entity_poly.pdbx_seq_one_letter_code
_entity_poly.pdbx_strand_id
1 'polypeptide(L)'
;MKKILTALFVLALFSFTAAAQKKEEINFSDPYQVDSSGYFIIPRMIDDINAAAYGKGKGYLPWGNYSDIVFYNSRTNQSKKLFGDKLALINTFSQRRNYYYYEENKEKEVPANILSRHIVYLVRTENFNNDGGLDTDDPVYLYISTKTGD
;
A
#
# COMPACT_ATOMS: atom_id res chain seq x y z
N MET A 1 -7.39 19.35 -53.13
CA MET A 1 -8.28 18.46 -52.33
C MET A 1 -7.52 17.35 -51.61
N LYS A 2 -6.71 16.49 -52.28
CA LYS A 2 -5.97 15.39 -51.62
C LYS A 2 -5.11 15.82 -50.42
N LYS A 3 -4.35 16.92 -50.53
CA LYS A 3 -3.46 17.41 -49.45
C LYS A 3 -4.20 17.89 -48.19
N ILE A 4 -5.43 18.40 -48.34
CA ILE A 4 -6.26 18.86 -47.22
C ILE A 4 -6.84 17.65 -46.48
N LEU A 5 -7.23 16.60 -47.21
CA LEU A 5 -7.72 15.35 -46.64
C LEU A 5 -6.64 14.65 -45.80
N THR A 6 -5.39 14.64 -46.28
CA THR A 6 -4.27 14.04 -45.55
C THR A 6 -3.95 14.82 -44.26
N ALA A 7 -4.02 16.16 -44.30
CA ALA A 7 -3.80 16.99 -43.12
C ALA A 7 -4.89 16.77 -42.04
N LEU A 8 -6.15 16.65 -42.45
CA LEU A 8 -7.27 16.34 -41.54
C LEU A 8 -7.14 14.94 -40.91
N PHE A 9 -6.65 13.95 -41.67
CA PHE A 9 -6.43 12.59 -41.17
C PHE A 9 -5.31 12.53 -40.12
N VAL A 10 -4.23 13.29 -40.33
CA VAL A 10 -3.14 13.41 -39.35
C VAL A 10 -3.60 14.14 -38.09
N LEU A 11 -4.39 15.23 -38.21
CA LEU A 11 -4.94 15.94 -37.05
C LEU A 11 -5.90 15.06 -36.22
N ALA A 12 -6.71 14.24 -36.88
CA ALA A 12 -7.58 13.27 -36.21
C ALA A 12 -6.77 12.24 -35.41
N LEU A 13 -5.67 11.72 -35.98
CA LEU A 13 -4.78 10.78 -35.29
C LEU A 13 -4.10 11.39 -34.05
N PHE A 14 -3.75 12.68 -34.08
CA PHE A 14 -3.22 13.40 -32.90
C PHE A 14 -4.29 13.72 -31.84
N SER A 15 -5.57 13.73 -32.21
CA SER A 15 -6.67 14.00 -31.27
C SER A 15 -7.01 12.79 -30.41
N PHE A 16 -6.66 11.58 -30.84
CA PHE A 16 -6.90 10.33 -30.09
C PHE A 16 -5.81 10.01 -29.05
N THR A 17 -4.68 10.72 -29.03
CA THR A 17 -3.62 10.49 -28.03
C THR A 17 -3.79 11.30 -26.75
N ALA A 18 -4.80 12.17 -26.68
CA ALA A 18 -5.29 12.74 -25.43
C ALA A 18 -6.15 11.72 -24.65
N ALA A 19 -5.65 10.48 -24.52
CA ALA A 19 -6.19 9.55 -23.55
C ALA A 19 -5.96 10.18 -22.18
N ALA A 20 -7.03 10.46 -21.45
CA ALA A 20 -6.99 10.96 -20.09
C ALA A 20 -6.10 10.02 -19.26
N GLN A 21 -4.86 10.42 -18.97
CA GLN A 21 -4.01 9.67 -18.06
C GLN A 21 -4.70 9.67 -16.70
N LYS A 22 -5.16 8.48 -16.28
CA LYS A 22 -5.67 8.30 -14.92
C LYS A 22 -4.52 8.67 -13.98
N LYS A 23 -4.71 9.72 -13.20
CA LYS A 23 -3.72 10.20 -12.23
C LYS A 23 -3.42 9.06 -11.26
N GLU A 24 -2.14 8.73 -11.11
CA GLU A 24 -1.69 7.83 -10.05
C GLU A 24 -1.79 8.55 -8.71
N GLU A 25 -2.69 8.07 -7.86
CA GLU A 25 -2.86 8.57 -6.50
C GLU A 25 -2.35 7.51 -5.53
N ILE A 26 -1.21 7.82 -4.93
CA ILE A 26 -0.61 7.01 -3.88
C ILE A 26 -1.24 7.45 -2.56
N ASN A 27 -1.89 6.51 -1.89
CA ASN A 27 -2.52 6.77 -0.60
C ASN A 27 -1.71 6.16 0.53
N PHE A 28 -1.66 6.85 1.66
CA PHE A 28 -0.99 6.41 2.88
C PHE A 28 -1.96 6.41 4.05
N SER A 29 -1.72 5.51 5.00
CA SER A 29 -2.37 5.53 6.31
C SER A 29 -1.63 6.49 7.26
N ASP A 30 -2.18 6.70 8.46
CA ASP A 30 -1.53 7.48 9.51
C ASP A 30 -0.11 6.95 9.79
N PRO A 31 0.90 7.84 9.90
CA PRO A 31 2.25 7.44 10.26
C PRO A 31 2.35 7.12 11.75
N TYR A 32 3.18 6.13 12.10
CA TYR A 32 3.46 5.75 13.48
C TYR A 32 4.93 6.00 13.79
N GLN A 33 5.22 6.80 14.81
CA GLN A 33 6.58 6.90 15.32
C GLN A 33 6.90 5.63 16.13
N VAL A 34 7.98 4.94 15.78
CA VAL A 34 8.28 3.61 16.36
C VAL A 34 8.85 3.73 17.77
N ASP A 35 9.64 4.78 18.00
CA ASP A 35 10.19 5.23 19.29
C ASP A 35 10.96 6.56 19.10
N SER A 36 11.78 6.94 20.09
CA SER A 36 12.59 8.16 20.06
C SER A 36 13.77 8.12 19.07
N SER A 37 14.03 7.01 18.38
CA SER A 37 15.11 6.89 17.38
C SER A 37 14.92 7.80 16.16
N GLY A 38 13.71 8.32 15.93
CA GLY A 38 13.37 9.14 14.76
C GLY A 38 12.89 8.33 13.56
N TYR A 39 12.66 7.02 13.71
CA TYR A 39 12.02 6.21 12.69
C TYR A 39 10.49 6.31 12.78
N PHE A 40 9.88 6.44 11.60
CA PHE A 40 8.45 6.38 11.37
C PHE A 40 8.13 5.21 10.46
N ILE A 41 7.01 4.56 10.74
CA ILE A 41 6.38 3.58 9.87
C ILE A 41 5.21 4.28 9.19
N ILE A 42 5.22 4.29 7.86
CA ILE A 42 4.20 4.93 7.05
C ILE A 42 3.59 3.85 6.13
N PRO A 43 2.42 3.30 6.48
CA PRO A 43 1.80 2.27 5.65
C PRO A 43 1.29 2.85 4.33
N ARG A 44 1.65 2.21 3.22
CA ARG A 44 1.09 2.54 1.89
C ARG A 44 -0.19 1.74 1.70
N MET A 45 -1.29 2.42 1.39
CA MET A 45 -2.56 1.76 1.11
C MET A 45 -2.57 1.19 -0.32
N ILE A 46 -3.48 0.26 -0.57
CA ILE A 46 -3.71 -0.23 -1.93
C ILE A 46 -4.37 0.87 -2.76
N ASP A 47 -3.75 1.19 -3.88
CA ASP A 47 -4.27 2.16 -4.84
C ASP A 47 -5.21 1.50 -5.87
N ASP A 48 -6.05 2.33 -6.49
CA ASP A 48 -7.04 1.88 -7.46
C ASP A 48 -6.44 1.41 -8.80
N ILE A 49 -5.15 1.64 -9.03
CA ILE A 49 -4.46 1.26 -10.26
C ILE A 49 -3.98 -0.19 -10.14
N ASN A 50 -3.40 -0.54 -9.00
CA ASN A 50 -2.87 -1.88 -8.74
C ASN A 50 -3.92 -2.82 -8.13
N ALA A 51 -5.13 -2.34 -7.86
CA ALA A 51 -6.17 -3.11 -7.18
C ALA A 51 -6.50 -4.46 -7.85
N ALA A 52 -6.33 -4.59 -9.17
CA ALA A 52 -6.52 -5.88 -9.87
C ALA A 52 -5.51 -6.95 -9.41
N ALA A 53 -4.27 -6.54 -9.10
CA ALA A 53 -3.24 -7.42 -8.53
C ALA A 53 -3.58 -7.87 -7.10
N TYR A 54 -4.62 -7.29 -6.50
CA TYR A 54 -5.14 -7.60 -5.17
C TYR A 54 -6.57 -8.14 -5.23
N GLY A 55 -6.90 -8.91 -6.28
CA GLY A 55 -8.18 -9.60 -6.39
C GLY A 55 -9.41 -8.72 -6.66
N LYS A 56 -9.26 -7.39 -6.85
CA LYS A 56 -10.38 -6.51 -7.20
C LYS A 56 -10.93 -6.92 -8.58
N GLY A 57 -12.19 -7.31 -8.61
CA GLY A 57 -12.86 -7.89 -9.79
C GLY A 57 -13.15 -9.40 -9.66
N LYS A 58 -12.59 -10.06 -8.65
CA LYS A 58 -12.87 -11.46 -8.29
C LYS A 58 -13.69 -11.61 -6.99
N GLY A 59 -14.27 -10.50 -6.53
CA GLY A 59 -15.07 -10.46 -5.31
C GLY A 59 -14.29 -10.10 -4.04
N TYR A 60 -12.96 -10.00 -4.10
CA TYR A 60 -12.17 -9.49 -2.99
C TYR A 60 -12.03 -7.96 -3.03
N LEU A 61 -12.26 -7.34 -1.87
CA LEU A 61 -12.04 -5.91 -1.65
C LEU A 61 -10.91 -5.79 -0.63
N PRO A 62 -9.68 -5.42 -1.04
CA PRO A 62 -8.54 -5.35 -0.15
C PRO A 62 -8.56 -4.07 0.72
N TRP A 63 -9.75 -3.55 1.01
CA TRP A 63 -9.91 -2.30 1.74
C TRP A 63 -9.36 -2.42 3.15
N GLY A 64 -8.59 -1.42 3.54
CA GLY A 64 -7.85 -1.40 4.78
C GLY A 64 -6.46 -2.01 4.65
N ASN A 65 -6.23 -3.02 3.82
CA ASN A 65 -4.89 -3.60 3.71
C ASN A 65 -3.84 -2.62 3.16
N TYR A 66 -2.58 -2.91 3.48
CA TYR A 66 -1.44 -2.15 2.98
C TYR A 66 -0.77 -2.88 1.81
N SER A 67 -0.27 -2.11 0.85
CA SER A 67 0.52 -2.59 -0.29
C SER A 67 2.02 -2.63 0.04
N ASP A 68 2.47 -1.80 0.97
CA ASP A 68 3.84 -1.78 1.49
C ASP A 68 3.90 -1.01 2.83
N ILE A 69 5.05 -1.07 3.48
CA ILE A 69 5.40 -0.29 4.66
C ILE A 69 6.64 0.54 4.35
N VAL A 70 6.53 1.87 4.45
CA VAL A 70 7.68 2.77 4.29
C VAL A 70 8.28 3.08 5.65
N PHE A 71 9.57 2.78 5.82
CA PHE A 71 10.38 3.21 6.94
C PHE A 71 11.01 4.55 6.59
N TYR A 72 10.65 5.60 7.34
CA TYR A 72 11.20 6.94 7.16
C TYR A 72 12.03 7.34 8.38
N ASN A 73 13.28 7.78 8.15
CA ASN A 73 14.15 8.31 9.18
C ASN A 73 14.12 9.85 9.14
N SER A 74 13.51 10.47 10.15
CA SER A 74 13.38 11.93 10.22
C SER A 74 14.69 12.66 10.49
N ARG A 75 15.73 11.95 10.96
CA ARG A 75 17.06 12.54 11.21
C ARG A 75 17.87 12.63 9.92
N THR A 76 17.71 11.68 8.99
CA THR A 76 18.46 11.63 7.73
C THR A 76 17.64 11.98 6.50
N ASN A 77 16.31 12.11 6.64
CA ASN A 77 15.34 12.28 5.55
C ASN A 77 15.34 11.13 4.52
N GLN A 78 15.82 9.95 4.92
CA GLN A 78 15.84 8.78 4.04
C GLN A 78 14.60 7.92 4.26
N SER A 79 14.15 7.26 3.20
CA SER A 79 13.07 6.28 3.26
C SER A 79 13.44 4.97 2.60
N LYS A 80 12.88 3.88 3.10
CA LYS A 80 13.05 2.52 2.59
C LYS A 80 11.70 1.79 2.59
N LYS A 81 11.37 1.15 1.47
CA LYS A 81 10.22 0.24 1.35
C LYS A 81 10.57 -1.11 1.98
N LEU A 82 9.67 -1.70 2.77
CA LEU A 82 9.88 -3.03 3.36
C LEU A 82 9.92 -4.13 2.30
N PHE A 83 8.97 -4.09 1.37
CA PHE A 83 8.86 -5.08 0.30
C PHE A 83 9.45 -4.62 -1.03
N GLY A 84 9.84 -3.35 -1.14
CA GLY A 84 10.48 -2.82 -2.35
C GLY A 84 9.51 -2.86 -3.53
N ASP A 85 9.87 -3.59 -4.58
CA ASP A 85 9.01 -3.77 -5.75
C ASP A 85 8.26 -5.11 -5.73
N LYS A 86 8.42 -5.91 -4.65
CA LYS A 86 7.67 -7.15 -4.45
C LYS A 86 6.22 -6.81 -4.09
N LEU A 87 5.28 -7.45 -4.79
CA LEU A 87 3.87 -7.35 -4.45
C LEU A 87 3.62 -7.95 -3.06
N ALA A 88 2.97 -7.19 -2.18
CA ALA A 88 2.62 -7.61 -0.83
C ALA A 88 1.21 -7.14 -0.48
N LEU A 89 0.44 -8.02 0.15
CA LEU A 89 -0.84 -7.70 0.77
C LEU A 89 -0.71 -7.86 2.28
N ILE A 90 -0.58 -6.73 2.98
CA ILE A 90 -0.22 -6.66 4.39
C ILE A 90 -1.47 -6.37 5.21
N ASN A 91 -1.69 -7.13 6.28
CA ASN A 91 -2.76 -6.85 7.23
C ASN A 91 -2.51 -5.52 7.94
N THR A 92 -3.58 -4.77 8.19
CA THR A 92 -3.51 -3.51 8.93
C THR A 92 -2.93 -3.69 10.32
N PHE A 93 -2.24 -2.65 10.79
CA PHE A 93 -2.04 -2.44 12.20
C PHE A 93 -3.40 -2.23 12.86
N SER A 94 -3.88 -3.27 13.56
CA SER A 94 -5.07 -3.12 14.39
C SER A 94 -4.65 -2.50 15.71
N GLN A 95 -5.24 -1.36 16.05
CA GLN A 95 -5.32 -0.97 17.44
C GLN A 95 -6.06 -2.10 18.17
N ARG A 96 -5.65 -2.42 19.40
CA ARG A 96 -6.43 -3.33 20.24
C ARG A 96 -7.83 -2.74 20.33
N ARG A 97 -8.81 -3.37 19.66
CA ARG A 97 -10.22 -3.00 19.79
C ARG A 97 -10.63 -3.30 21.23
N ASN A 98 -10.38 -2.37 22.12
CA ASN A 98 -11.17 -2.27 23.34
C ASN A 98 -12.54 -1.79 22.85
N TYR A 99 -13.44 -2.74 22.63
CA TYR A 99 -14.84 -2.51 22.25
C TYR A 99 -15.61 -1.73 23.34
N TYR A 100 -14.96 -1.50 24.48
CA TYR A 100 -15.38 -0.64 25.57
C TYR A 100 -14.41 0.53 25.65
N TYR A 101 -14.93 1.75 25.81
CA TYR A 101 -14.23 3.02 26.02
C TYR A 101 -14.01 3.87 24.76
N TYR A 102 -15.09 4.54 24.36
CA TYR A 102 -15.07 5.95 23.93
C TYR A 102 -14.56 6.83 25.10
N GLU A 103 -13.33 6.64 25.54
CA GLU A 103 -12.65 7.61 26.40
C GLU A 103 -11.71 8.40 25.51
N GLU A 104 -12.16 9.58 25.08
CA GLU A 104 -11.40 10.55 24.26
C GLU A 104 -10.06 10.95 24.89
N ASN A 105 -9.80 10.57 26.14
CA ASN A 105 -8.62 10.94 26.93
C ASN A 105 -7.55 9.84 27.03
N LYS A 106 -7.71 8.68 26.37
CA LYS A 106 -6.63 7.67 26.34
C LYS A 106 -5.68 7.95 25.19
N GLU A 107 -4.39 8.06 25.50
CA GLU A 107 -3.33 8.13 24.50
C GLU A 107 -3.52 7.01 23.47
N LYS A 108 -3.44 7.35 22.17
CA LYS A 108 -3.53 6.35 21.10
C LYS A 108 -2.44 5.29 21.34
N GLU A 109 -2.86 4.10 21.77
CA GLU A 109 -1.93 3.00 22.00
C GLU A 109 -1.19 2.67 20.71
N VAL A 110 0.13 2.51 20.82
CA VAL A 110 0.96 1.97 19.74
C VAL A 110 0.37 0.61 19.34
N PRO A 111 0.18 0.33 18.03
CA PRO A 111 -0.33 -0.95 17.58
C PRO A 111 0.42 -2.13 18.22
N ALA A 112 -0.33 -3.15 18.68
CA ALA A 112 0.22 -4.23 19.50
C ALA A 112 1.27 -5.09 18.78
N ASN A 113 1.38 -4.97 17.46
CA ASN A 113 2.35 -5.69 16.63
C ASN A 113 3.67 -4.92 16.43
N ILE A 114 3.80 -3.70 16.99
CA ILE A 114 5.06 -2.97 17.11
C ILE A 114 5.64 -3.27 18.49
N LEU A 115 6.66 -4.13 18.54
CA LEU A 115 7.29 -4.60 19.77
C LEU A 115 8.55 -3.79 20.07
N SER A 116 9.16 -4.04 21.23
CA SER A 116 10.32 -3.26 21.70
C SER A 116 11.52 -3.26 20.75
N ARG A 117 11.74 -4.37 20.02
CA ARG A 117 12.88 -4.56 19.11
C ARG A 117 12.51 -4.84 17.65
N HIS A 118 11.28 -5.27 17.41
CA HIS A 118 10.85 -5.77 16.11
C HIS A 118 9.40 -5.42 15.85
N ILE A 119 9.00 -5.50 14.60
CA ILE A 119 7.62 -5.32 14.16
C ILE A 119 7.20 -6.61 13.48
N VAL A 120 5.98 -7.05 13.76
CA VAL A 120 5.42 -8.30 13.24
C VAL A 120 4.32 -7.98 12.24
N TYR A 121 4.33 -8.70 11.12
CA TYR A 121 3.38 -8.53 10.02
C TYR A 121 2.78 -9.88 9.62
N LEU A 122 1.52 -9.82 9.19
CA LEU A 122 0.87 -10.91 8.48
C LEU A 122 0.72 -10.46 7.03
N VAL A 123 1.34 -11.19 6.11
CA VAL A 123 1.51 -10.74 4.72
C VAL A 123 1.29 -11.90 3.76
N ARG A 124 0.58 -11.62 2.66
CA ARG A 124 0.55 -12.49 1.49
C ARG A 124 1.49 -11.93 0.44
N THR A 125 2.32 -12.77 -0.15
CA THR A 125 3.32 -12.36 -1.15
C THR A 125 3.39 -13.27 -2.37
N GLU A 126 2.56 -14.32 -2.40
CA GLU A 126 2.56 -15.36 -3.42
C GLU A 126 1.12 -15.60 -3.86
N ASN A 127 0.87 -15.52 -5.15
CA ASN A 127 -0.40 -15.89 -5.79
C ASN A 127 -0.37 -17.42 -5.96
N PHE A 128 -0.76 -18.14 -4.91
CA PHE A 128 -0.59 -19.58 -4.75
C PHE A 128 -1.59 -20.37 -5.59
N ASN A 129 -2.81 -19.85 -5.75
CA ASN A 129 -3.84 -20.45 -6.59
C ASN A 129 -3.67 -20.11 -8.09
N ASN A 130 -2.69 -19.25 -8.43
CA ASN A 130 -2.36 -18.78 -9.78
C ASN A 130 -3.52 -18.06 -10.50
N ASP A 131 -4.41 -17.42 -9.76
CA ASP A 131 -5.58 -16.78 -10.34
C ASP A 131 -5.27 -15.35 -10.87
N GLY A 132 -4.15 -14.77 -10.44
CA GLY A 132 -3.64 -13.46 -10.88
C GLY A 132 -3.81 -12.33 -9.86
N GLY A 133 -4.29 -12.60 -8.64
CA GLY A 133 -4.37 -11.63 -7.55
C GLY A 133 -3.72 -12.16 -6.27
N LEU A 134 -3.37 -11.26 -5.35
CA LEU A 134 -3.17 -11.61 -3.95
C LEU A 134 -4.47 -11.36 -3.19
N ASP A 135 -5.09 -12.42 -2.68
CA ASP A 135 -6.35 -12.33 -1.93
C ASP A 135 -6.48 -13.38 -0.81
N THR A 136 -7.71 -13.64 -0.35
CA THR A 136 -7.97 -14.53 0.78
C THR A 136 -7.65 -15.99 0.51
N ASP A 137 -7.60 -16.41 -0.75
CA ASP A 137 -7.31 -17.80 -1.14
C ASP A 137 -5.81 -18.10 -1.08
N ASP A 138 -4.98 -17.06 -0.99
CA ASP A 138 -3.53 -17.19 -0.86
C ASP A 138 -3.07 -17.32 0.60
N PRO A 139 -1.99 -18.08 0.86
CA PRO A 139 -1.42 -18.24 2.20
C PRO A 139 -0.96 -16.92 2.82
N VAL A 140 -1.20 -16.79 4.13
CA VAL A 140 -0.67 -15.70 4.96
C VAL A 140 0.61 -16.17 5.63
N TYR A 141 1.68 -15.39 5.49
CA TYR A 141 2.97 -15.64 6.11
C TYR A 141 3.24 -14.63 7.22
N LEU A 142 4.01 -15.08 8.21
CA LEU A 142 4.55 -14.23 9.26
C LEU A 142 5.85 -13.58 8.78
N TYR A 143 5.90 -12.25 8.76
CA TYR A 143 7.12 -11.48 8.53
C TYR A 143 7.51 -10.72 9.79
N ILE A 144 8.80 -10.55 10.00
CA ILE A 144 9.37 -9.80 11.12
C ILE A 144 10.39 -8.84 10.54
N SER A 145 10.36 -7.59 10.97
CA SER A 145 11.42 -6.62 10.68
C SER A 145 11.97 -6.02 11.96
N THR A 146 13.19 -5.48 11.89
CA THR A 146 13.67 -4.50 12.84
C THR A 146 12.84 -3.22 12.75
N LYS A 147 13.04 -2.31 13.71
CA LYS A 147 12.43 -0.96 13.68
C LYS A 147 12.98 -0.04 12.58
N THR A 148 14.03 -0.47 11.89
CA THR A 148 14.65 0.24 10.75
C THR A 148 14.28 -0.36 9.39
N GLY A 149 13.48 -1.44 9.37
CA GLY A 149 12.98 -2.06 8.15
C GLY A 149 13.93 -3.08 7.52
N ASP A 150 14.69 -3.80 8.35
CA ASP A 150 15.54 -4.94 7.95
C ASP A 150 14.96 -6.26 8.42
#